data_AF-A0A951XX49-F1
#
_entry.id   AF-A0A951XX49-F1
#
_cell.length_a   1.000
_cell.length_b   1.000
_cell.length_c   1.000
_cell.angle_alpha   90.00
_cell.angle_beta   90.00
_cell.angle_gamma   90.00
#
_symmetry.space_group_name_H-M   'P 1'
#
loop_
_entity.id
_entity.type
_entity.pdbx_description
1 polymer ?
#
loop_
_entity_poly.entity_id
_entity_poly.type
_entity_poly.pdbx_seq_one_letter_code
_entity_poly.pdbx_strand_id
1 'polypeptide(L)'
;MDVVVVIIVAVVLSGLWSAWRRRGNTKAEFASSATLRAYMSPTVARREVIRYLTARGCTLANSVGECDGFRRGEDGLRRLRGPGSGPWSALPVIVAAVCYESQGRLVLHMRFSLAPFVSVSGSGTRYFLEEAGAEFAQVASYLEQVASDYAQRRREQKRRRRPNHRWYPGDEEKQQAEEAPKSADPLDADLALLGLNRGASWDEVQRAYRDACRKYHPDRLNGQNVEPHLVELAVQRFKEVSAAYRRLRDCMAQHA
;
A
#
# COMPACT_ATOMS: atom_id res chain seq x y z
N MET A 1 -16.07 2.86 -19.28
CA MET A 1 -15.97 4.34 -19.37
C MET A 1 -14.58 4.76 -19.87
N ASP A 2 -13.94 3.94 -20.71
CA ASP A 2 -12.47 3.93 -20.87
C ASP A 2 -11.97 4.65 -22.13
N VAL A 3 -12.84 4.93 -23.09
CA VAL A 3 -12.48 5.63 -24.33
C VAL A 3 -12.42 7.15 -24.11
N VAL A 4 -13.24 7.70 -23.22
CA VAL A 4 -13.35 9.15 -22.99
C VAL A 4 -12.13 9.70 -22.26
N VAL A 5 -11.55 8.98 -21.30
CA VAL A 5 -10.32 9.43 -20.60
C VAL A 5 -9.10 9.32 -21.52
N VAL A 6 -9.00 8.26 -22.33
CA VAL A 6 -7.93 8.13 -23.33
C VAL A 6 -8.06 9.21 -24.41
N ILE A 7 -9.29 9.55 -24.85
CA ILE A 7 -9.53 10.66 -25.78
C ILE A 7 -9.24 12.01 -25.11
N ILE A 8 -9.61 12.24 -23.85
CA ILE A 8 -9.30 13.50 -23.16
C ILE A 8 -7.80 13.65 -22.92
N VAL A 9 -7.09 12.58 -22.53
CA VAL A 9 -5.62 12.58 -22.42
C VAL A 9 -5.00 12.81 -23.80
N ALA A 10 -5.46 12.14 -24.86
CA ALA A 10 -5.00 12.36 -26.23
C ALA A 10 -5.31 13.77 -26.75
N VAL A 11 -6.45 14.37 -26.39
CA VAL A 11 -6.90 15.70 -26.79
C VAL A 11 -6.19 16.80 -26.00
N VAL A 12 -5.97 16.62 -24.69
CA VAL A 12 -5.16 17.54 -23.86
C VAL A 12 -3.70 17.47 -24.29
N LEU A 13 -3.18 16.27 -24.59
CA LEU A 13 -1.85 16.09 -25.18
C LEU A 13 -1.76 16.70 -26.58
N SER A 14 -2.84 16.66 -27.38
CA SER A 14 -2.91 17.30 -28.72
C SER A 14 -3.07 18.83 -28.66
N GLY A 15 -3.76 19.37 -27.66
CA GLY A 15 -3.99 20.81 -27.46
C GLY A 15 -2.76 21.55 -26.93
N LEU A 16 -1.99 20.92 -26.04
CA LEU A 16 -0.64 21.35 -25.70
C LEU A 16 0.30 21.36 -26.91
N TRP A 17 0.05 20.45 -27.85
CA TRP A 17 0.84 20.27 -29.07
C TRP A 17 0.49 21.27 -30.17
N SER A 18 -0.78 21.67 -30.31
CA SER A 18 -1.22 22.62 -31.34
C SER A 18 -0.67 24.04 -31.11
N ALA A 19 -0.38 24.43 -29.87
CA ALA A 19 0.32 25.67 -29.55
C ALA A 19 1.78 25.70 -30.09
N TRP A 20 2.42 24.53 -30.23
CA TRP A 20 3.77 24.37 -30.76
C TRP A 20 3.81 23.96 -32.24
N ARG A 21 2.67 23.60 -32.84
CA ARG A 21 2.54 23.06 -34.20
C ARG A 21 2.44 24.15 -35.28
N ARG A 22 3.29 25.17 -35.25
CA ARG A 22 3.53 26.01 -36.44
C ARG A 22 4.76 25.48 -37.17
N ARG A 23 4.50 24.58 -38.13
CA ARG A 23 5.43 23.98 -39.13
C ARG A 23 6.52 23.06 -38.57
N GLY A 24 6.27 21.75 -38.57
CA GLY A 24 7.31 20.74 -38.38
C GLY A 24 6.77 19.32 -38.44
N ASN A 25 7.20 18.54 -39.44
CA ASN A 25 6.82 17.14 -39.66
C ASN A 25 7.68 16.23 -38.76
N THR A 26 7.24 15.90 -37.54
CA THR A 26 7.97 14.98 -36.65
C THR A 26 7.64 13.53 -37.00
N LYS A 27 8.56 12.85 -37.71
CA LYS A 27 8.44 11.43 -38.10
C LYS A 27 8.85 10.42 -37.00
N ALA A 28 9.21 10.87 -35.79
CA ALA A 28 9.68 10.00 -34.71
C ALA A 28 8.99 10.36 -33.39
N GLU A 29 7.96 9.58 -33.08
CA GLU A 29 7.14 9.72 -31.88
C GLU A 29 6.91 8.32 -31.30
N PHE A 30 7.03 8.20 -29.99
CA PHE A 30 6.75 6.99 -29.24
C PHE A 30 5.72 7.31 -28.16
N ALA A 31 4.66 6.52 -28.05
CA ALA A 31 3.66 6.64 -27.01
C ALA A 31 3.35 5.26 -26.45
N SER A 32 3.32 5.12 -25.12
CA SER A 32 3.02 3.85 -24.48
C SER A 32 2.36 4.06 -23.11
N SER A 33 1.66 3.01 -22.66
CA SER A 33 0.95 3.00 -21.37
C SER A 33 1.26 1.72 -20.62
N ALA A 34 1.40 1.82 -19.30
CA ALA A 34 1.59 0.68 -18.41
C ALA A 34 0.62 0.78 -17.24
N THR A 35 -0.09 -0.31 -16.98
CA THR A 35 -0.92 -0.46 -15.77
C THR A 35 -0.07 -1.11 -14.69
N LEU A 36 0.09 -0.43 -13.56
CA LEU A 36 0.89 -0.92 -12.45
C LEU A 36 0.12 -2.00 -11.66
N ARG A 37 0.86 -2.96 -11.10
CA ARG A 37 0.29 -4.09 -10.34
C ARG A 37 0.04 -3.69 -8.89
N ALA A 38 0.96 -2.97 -8.28
CA ALA A 38 0.79 -2.39 -6.95
C ALA A 38 0.10 -1.02 -7.02
N TYR A 39 -0.87 -0.81 -6.13
CA TYR A 39 -1.59 0.46 -6.08
C TYR A 39 -0.78 1.56 -5.40
N MET A 40 -0.77 2.73 -6.04
CA MET A 40 -0.30 4.00 -5.51
C MET A 40 -1.23 5.09 -6.03
N SER A 41 -1.51 6.11 -5.22
CA SER A 41 -2.34 7.25 -5.67
C SER A 41 -1.66 7.99 -6.83
N PRO A 42 -2.40 8.46 -7.84
CA PRO A 42 -1.85 9.22 -8.97
C PRO A 42 -0.94 10.40 -8.58
N THR A 43 -1.28 11.13 -7.52
CA THR A 43 -0.49 12.26 -7.01
C THR A 43 0.92 11.85 -6.56
N VAL A 44 1.05 10.70 -5.89
CA VAL A 44 2.35 10.18 -5.46
C VAL A 44 3.13 9.70 -6.68
N ALA A 45 2.48 8.98 -7.61
CA ALA A 45 3.12 8.50 -8.83
C ALA A 45 3.67 9.66 -9.68
N ARG A 46 2.86 10.71 -9.87
CA ARG A 46 3.26 11.94 -10.57
C ARG A 46 4.53 12.55 -9.96
N ARG A 47 4.58 12.69 -8.63
CA ARG A 47 5.76 13.21 -7.93
C ARG A 47 7.00 12.35 -8.15
N GLU A 48 6.85 11.03 -8.13
CA GLU A 48 7.94 10.10 -8.38
C GLU A 48 8.43 10.11 -9.84
N VAL A 49 7.53 10.29 -10.81
CA VAL A 49 7.91 10.49 -12.23
C VAL A 49 8.71 11.78 -12.40
N ILE A 50 8.25 12.91 -11.83
CA ILE A 50 8.97 14.19 -11.89
C ILE A 50 10.38 14.02 -11.30
N ARG A 51 10.48 13.38 -10.12
CA ARG A 51 11.76 13.10 -9.46
C ARG A 51 12.66 12.26 -10.35
N TYR A 52 12.15 11.16 -10.90
CA TYR A 52 12.92 10.24 -11.74
C TYR A 52 13.47 10.91 -12.99
N LEU A 53 12.62 11.65 -13.71
CA LEU A 53 13.02 12.33 -14.95
C LEU A 53 14.00 13.48 -14.66
N THR A 54 13.78 14.24 -13.58
CA THR A 54 14.68 15.34 -13.17
C THR A 54 16.07 14.82 -12.85
N ALA A 55 16.18 13.68 -12.15
CA ALA A 55 17.46 13.04 -11.84
C ALA A 55 18.23 12.59 -13.11
N ARG A 56 17.54 12.46 -14.26
CA ARG A 56 18.11 12.07 -15.56
C ARG A 56 18.30 13.26 -16.51
N GLY A 57 18.28 14.49 -15.98
CA GLY A 57 18.55 15.70 -16.75
C GLY A 57 17.35 16.24 -17.53
N CYS A 58 16.14 15.74 -17.28
CA CYS A 58 14.93 16.35 -17.81
C CYS A 58 14.56 17.59 -16.97
N THR A 59 14.23 18.69 -17.62
CA THR A 59 13.67 19.88 -16.97
C THR A 59 12.15 19.87 -17.16
N LEU A 60 11.39 20.06 -16.09
CA LEU A 60 9.93 20.24 -16.16
C LEU A 60 9.65 21.59 -16.85
N ALA A 61 9.02 21.55 -18.02
CA ALA A 61 8.75 22.73 -18.83
C ALA A 61 7.35 23.30 -18.57
N ASN A 62 6.36 22.43 -18.38
CA ASN A 62 4.98 22.83 -18.11
C ASN A 62 4.19 21.70 -17.45
N SER A 63 3.08 22.09 -16.82
CA SER A 63 2.09 21.18 -16.27
C SER A 63 0.70 21.68 -16.65
N VAL A 64 -0.11 20.85 -17.33
CA VAL A 64 -1.50 21.17 -17.67
C VAL A 64 -2.39 20.09 -17.08
N GLY A 65 -3.13 20.46 -16.04
CA GLY A 65 -3.89 19.51 -15.24
C GLY A 65 -2.98 18.46 -14.61
N GLU A 66 -3.21 17.19 -14.96
CA GLU A 66 -2.45 16.03 -14.49
C GLU A 66 -1.31 15.61 -15.44
N CYS A 67 -1.15 16.30 -16.57
CA CYS A 67 -0.07 16.04 -17.52
C CYS A 67 1.13 16.96 -17.27
N ASP A 68 2.32 16.36 -17.18
CA ASP A 68 3.59 17.04 -17.05
C ASP A 68 4.41 16.90 -18.33
N GLY A 69 4.87 18.03 -18.86
CA GLY A 69 5.77 18.11 -20.01
C GLY A 69 7.19 18.43 -19.58
N PHE A 70 8.14 17.65 -20.10
CA PHE A 70 9.55 17.73 -19.79
C PHE A 70 10.36 17.91 -21.07
N ARG A 71 11.53 18.54 -20.93
CA ARG A 71 12.53 18.66 -21.99
C ARG A 71 13.87 18.13 -21.50
N ARG A 72 14.58 17.40 -22.34
CA ARG A 72 15.98 16.98 -22.12
C ARG A 72 16.81 17.26 -23.37
N GLY A 73 18.11 17.44 -23.19
CA GLY A 73 19.08 17.57 -24.28
C GLY A 73 19.24 18.99 -24.81
N GLU A 74 20.36 19.23 -25.49
CA GLU A 74 20.71 20.53 -26.06
C GLU A 74 20.19 20.68 -27.49
N ASP A 75 20.02 21.93 -27.90
CA ASP A 75 19.48 22.30 -29.21
C ASP A 75 20.53 22.22 -30.33
N GLY A 76 21.67 21.56 -30.10
CA GLY A 76 22.76 21.42 -31.06
C GLY A 76 22.50 20.38 -32.15
N LEU A 77 21.74 19.32 -31.86
CA LEU A 77 21.49 18.25 -32.82
C LEU A 77 20.46 18.69 -33.88
N ARG A 78 20.82 18.61 -35.17
CA ARG A 78 19.93 18.92 -36.30
C ARG A 78 19.43 17.69 -37.06
N ARG A 79 20.14 16.56 -36.94
CA ARG A 79 19.78 15.31 -37.62
C ARG A 79 20.14 14.09 -36.78
N LEU A 80 19.15 13.24 -36.52
CA LEU A 80 19.33 11.93 -35.90
C LEU A 80 19.52 10.86 -36.99
N ARG A 81 20.69 10.23 -37.03
CA ARG A 81 21.03 9.16 -37.98
C ARG A 81 21.04 7.75 -37.36
N GLY A 82 21.04 7.65 -36.04
CA GLY A 82 21.19 6.41 -35.28
C GLY A 82 22.11 6.58 -34.06
N PRO A 83 22.61 5.48 -33.46
CA PRO A 83 23.39 5.50 -32.22
C PRO A 83 24.64 6.40 -32.25
N GLY A 84 25.27 6.55 -33.43
CA GLY A 84 26.42 7.43 -33.60
C GLY A 84 26.12 8.94 -33.56
N SER A 85 24.85 9.35 -33.38
CA SER A 85 24.47 10.77 -33.35
C SER A 85 24.64 11.41 -31.97
N GLY A 86 25.03 10.63 -30.96
CA GLY A 86 25.21 11.06 -29.57
C GLY A 86 24.45 10.17 -28.59
N PRO A 87 24.74 10.30 -27.28
CA PRO A 87 24.07 9.51 -26.25
C PRO A 87 22.59 9.93 -26.09
N TRP A 88 21.73 8.98 -25.74
CA TRP A 88 20.29 9.19 -25.52
C TRP A 88 19.97 10.34 -24.55
N SER A 89 20.77 10.49 -23.49
CA SER A 89 20.61 11.54 -22.49
C SER A 89 20.87 12.96 -23.02
N ALA A 90 21.62 13.10 -24.11
CA ALA A 90 21.92 14.39 -24.72
C ALA A 90 20.97 14.76 -25.87
N LEU A 91 20.13 13.82 -26.33
CA LEU A 91 19.21 14.08 -27.43
C LEU A 91 18.13 15.09 -27.00
N PRO A 92 17.79 16.07 -27.86
CA PRO A 92 16.71 17.01 -27.60
C PRO A 92 15.35 16.30 -27.69
N VAL A 93 14.88 15.81 -26.55
CA VAL A 93 13.65 15.02 -26.40
C VAL A 93 12.63 15.80 -25.56
N ILE A 94 11.38 15.78 -26.03
CA ILE A 94 10.22 16.25 -25.29
C ILE A 94 9.48 15.01 -24.78
N VAL A 95 9.27 14.96 -23.47
CA VAL A 95 8.55 13.87 -22.81
C VAL A 95 7.26 14.44 -22.21
N ALA A 96 6.13 13.80 -22.45
CA ALA A 96 4.90 14.06 -21.73
C ALA A 96 4.56 12.84 -20.89
N ALA A 97 4.21 13.04 -19.62
CA ALA A 97 3.81 11.99 -18.72
C ALA A 97 2.49 12.35 -18.03
N VAL A 98 1.65 11.34 -17.83
CA VAL A 98 0.43 11.45 -17.02
C VAL A 98 0.23 10.16 -16.25
N CYS A 99 -0.22 10.32 -15.00
CA CYS A 99 -0.59 9.22 -14.12
C CYS A 99 -2.05 9.39 -13.76
N TYR A 100 -2.88 8.37 -13.99
CA TYR A 100 -4.31 8.42 -13.69
C TYR A 100 -4.80 7.06 -13.18
N GLU A 101 -5.97 7.06 -12.54
CA GLU A 101 -6.60 5.83 -12.07
C GLU A 101 -7.61 5.31 -13.10
N SER A 102 -7.55 4.00 -13.39
CA SER A 102 -8.52 3.29 -14.23
C SER A 102 -8.79 1.91 -13.64
N GLN A 103 -10.07 1.60 -13.41
CA GLN A 103 -10.53 0.33 -12.86
C GLN A 103 -9.83 -0.06 -11.53
N GLY A 104 -9.59 0.94 -10.65
CA GLY A 104 -8.90 0.75 -9.37
C GLY A 104 -7.40 0.45 -9.48
N ARG A 105 -6.82 0.65 -10.67
CA ARG A 105 -5.37 0.51 -10.91
C ARG A 105 -4.78 1.82 -11.39
N LEU A 106 -3.53 2.04 -11.02
CA LEU A 106 -2.75 3.16 -11.50
C LEU A 106 -2.25 2.87 -12.92
N VAL A 107 -2.46 3.82 -13.83
CA VAL A 107 -1.96 3.78 -15.20
C VAL A 107 -0.96 4.91 -15.40
N LEU A 108 0.23 4.58 -15.86
CA LEU A 108 1.23 5.50 -16.38
C LEU A 108 1.06 5.56 -17.89
N HIS A 109 0.88 6.75 -18.45
CA HIS A 109 0.98 6.98 -19.88
C HIS A 109 2.11 7.98 -20.16
N MET A 110 2.98 7.65 -21.11
CA MET A 110 4.09 8.51 -21.51
C MET A 110 4.21 8.60 -23.02
N ARG A 111 4.61 9.78 -23.47
CA ARG A 111 4.91 10.08 -24.86
C ARG A 111 6.26 10.73 -24.98
N PHE A 112 7.04 10.30 -25.95
CA PHE A 112 8.37 10.80 -26.26
C PHE A 112 8.34 11.30 -27.70
N SER A 113 8.91 12.48 -27.91
CA SER A 113 9.08 13.05 -29.25
C SER A 113 10.41 13.77 -29.33
N LEU A 114 11.04 13.73 -30.50
CA LEU A 114 12.19 14.59 -30.75
C LEU A 114 11.74 16.04 -30.88
N ALA A 115 12.61 16.97 -30.51
CA ALA A 115 12.38 18.38 -30.75
C ALA A 115 12.11 18.64 -32.25
N PRO A 116 11.18 19.55 -32.58
CA PRO A 116 10.64 19.69 -33.94
C PRO A 116 11.68 20.14 -34.98
N PHE A 117 12.81 20.69 -34.55
CA PHE A 117 13.92 21.10 -35.41
C PHE A 117 14.88 19.95 -35.78
N VAL A 118 14.66 18.74 -35.27
CA VAL A 118 15.51 17.56 -35.56
C VAL A 118 14.94 16.77 -36.73
N SER A 119 15.71 16.64 -37.80
CA SER A 119 15.40 15.73 -38.90
C SER A 119 15.84 14.29 -38.55
N VAL A 120 15.15 13.27 -39.07
CA VAL A 120 15.40 11.87 -38.69
C VAL A 120 15.49 10.98 -39.92
N SER A 121 16.50 10.09 -39.99
CA SER A 121 16.59 9.02 -41.00
C SER A 121 15.80 7.78 -40.57
N GLY A 122 15.57 6.81 -41.46
CA GLY A 122 14.92 5.55 -41.08
C GLY A 122 15.65 4.79 -39.95
N SER A 123 16.98 4.78 -39.97
CA SER A 123 17.82 4.23 -38.89
C SER A 123 17.72 5.05 -37.60
N GLY A 124 17.65 6.39 -37.69
CA GLY A 124 17.44 7.27 -36.56
C GLY A 124 16.07 7.07 -35.91
N THR A 125 15.03 6.81 -36.71
CA THR A 125 13.68 6.52 -36.19
C THR A 125 13.68 5.23 -35.38
N ARG A 126 14.28 4.14 -35.90
CA ARG A 126 14.37 2.87 -35.16
C ARG A 126 15.11 3.05 -33.83
N TYR A 127 16.28 3.68 -33.87
CA TYR A 127 17.06 3.99 -32.67
C TYR A 127 16.25 4.79 -31.65
N PHE A 128 15.55 5.85 -32.09
CA PHE A 128 14.71 6.64 -31.20
C PHE A 128 13.60 5.82 -30.55
N LEU A 129 12.90 4.97 -31.31
CA LEU A 129 11.81 4.15 -30.80
C LEU A 129 12.30 3.10 -29.79
N GLU A 130 13.45 2.49 -30.06
CA GLU A 130 14.09 1.52 -29.16
C GLU A 130 14.47 2.17 -27.82
N GLU A 131 15.16 3.31 -27.86
CA GLU A 131 15.60 4.02 -26.65
C GLU A 131 14.42 4.62 -25.86
N ALA A 132 13.42 5.20 -26.56
CA ALA A 132 12.21 5.72 -25.92
C ALA A 132 11.41 4.59 -25.24
N GLY A 133 11.31 3.43 -25.89
CA GLY A 133 10.66 2.24 -25.32
C GLY A 133 11.41 1.69 -24.11
N ALA A 134 12.74 1.65 -24.17
CA ALA A 134 13.58 1.23 -23.06
C ALA A 134 13.45 2.18 -21.85
N GLU A 135 13.47 3.51 -22.09
CA GLU A 135 13.27 4.48 -21.02
C GLU A 135 11.87 4.39 -20.40
N PHE A 136 10.82 4.23 -21.21
CA PHE A 136 9.47 3.98 -20.71
C PHE A 136 9.40 2.74 -19.80
N ALA A 137 10.01 1.63 -20.23
CA ALA A 137 10.05 0.40 -19.44
C ALA A 137 10.79 0.58 -18.10
N GLN A 138 11.85 1.39 -18.09
CA GLN A 138 12.58 1.74 -16.86
C GLN A 138 11.72 2.58 -15.91
N VAL A 139 11.01 3.60 -16.42
CA VAL A 139 10.11 4.43 -15.59
C VAL A 139 8.98 3.59 -15.00
N ALA A 140 8.33 2.74 -15.81
CA ALA A 140 7.28 1.85 -15.34
C ALA A 140 7.79 0.90 -14.25
N SER A 141 8.98 0.32 -14.45
CA SER A 141 9.61 -0.58 -13.48
C SER A 141 9.97 0.12 -12.17
N TYR A 142 10.49 1.35 -12.25
CA TYR A 142 10.77 2.19 -11.09
C TYR A 142 9.50 2.45 -10.28
N LEU A 143 8.41 2.89 -10.93
CA LEU A 143 7.17 3.14 -10.22
C LEU A 143 6.57 1.87 -9.60
N GLU A 144 6.68 0.72 -10.26
CA GLU A 144 6.23 -0.56 -9.72
C GLU A 144 6.98 -0.95 -8.44
N GLN A 145 8.30 -0.73 -8.41
CA GLN A 145 9.12 -0.94 -7.22
C GLN A 145 8.68 -0.02 -6.08
N VAL A 146 8.54 1.28 -6.37
CA VAL A 146 8.12 2.26 -5.36
C VAL A 146 6.72 1.92 -4.83
N ALA A 147 5.76 1.57 -5.71
CA ALA A 147 4.41 1.17 -5.31
C ALA A 147 4.41 -0.10 -4.45
N SER A 148 5.27 -1.07 -4.78
CA SER A 148 5.45 -2.29 -3.99
C SER A 148 5.98 -1.99 -2.59
N ASP A 149 6.97 -1.11 -2.48
CA ASP A 149 7.54 -0.68 -1.19
C ASP A 149 6.49 0.03 -0.32
N TYR A 150 5.68 0.92 -0.91
CA TYR A 150 4.56 1.55 -0.19
C TYR A 150 3.56 0.52 0.33
N ALA A 151 3.21 -0.48 -0.49
CA ALA A 151 2.29 -1.53 -0.09
C ALA A 151 2.88 -2.38 1.06
N GLN A 152 4.17 -2.71 1.01
CA GLN A 152 4.86 -3.45 2.07
C GLN A 152 4.89 -2.67 3.39
N ARG A 153 5.30 -1.39 3.36
CA ARG A 153 5.35 -0.54 4.57
C ARG A 153 3.97 -0.40 5.20
N ARG A 154 2.92 -0.26 4.40
CA ARG A 154 1.54 -0.19 4.91
C ARG A 154 1.11 -1.49 5.59
N ARG A 155 1.47 -2.65 5.01
CA ARG A 155 1.21 -3.97 5.60
C ARG A 155 1.97 -4.14 6.91
N GLU A 156 3.24 -3.76 6.95
CA GLU A 156 4.07 -3.84 8.15
C GLU A 156 3.54 -2.92 9.25
N GLN A 157 3.22 -1.67 8.93
CA GLN A 157 2.59 -0.76 9.89
C GLN A 157 1.27 -1.32 10.43
N LYS A 158 0.45 -1.96 9.60
CA LYS A 158 -0.79 -2.61 10.07
C LYS A 158 -0.49 -3.82 10.98
N ARG A 159 0.59 -4.57 10.72
CA ARG A 159 1.06 -5.65 11.62
C ARG A 159 1.54 -5.10 12.95
N ARG A 160 2.32 -4.01 12.95
CA ARG A 160 2.81 -3.32 14.15
C ARG A 160 1.68 -2.63 14.92
N ARG A 161 0.68 -2.10 14.21
CA ARG A 161 -0.54 -1.49 14.75
C ARG A 161 -1.65 -2.48 15.03
N ARG A 162 -1.39 -3.79 15.08
CA ARG A 162 -2.34 -4.68 15.78
C ARG A 162 -2.56 -4.02 17.15
N PRO A 163 -3.82 -3.70 17.53
CA PRO A 163 -4.08 -3.21 18.87
C PRO A 163 -3.37 -4.16 19.81
N ASN A 164 -2.78 -3.65 20.88
CA ASN A 164 -2.33 -4.49 21.98
C ASN A 164 -3.55 -5.36 22.34
N HIS A 165 -3.63 -6.55 21.75
CA HIS A 165 -4.73 -7.46 21.92
C HIS A 165 -4.64 -7.71 23.40
N ARG A 166 -5.64 -7.24 24.15
CA ARG A 166 -5.72 -7.54 25.57
C ARG A 166 -5.82 -9.05 25.62
N TRP A 167 -4.68 -9.70 25.86
CA TRP A 167 -4.51 -11.13 25.72
C TRP A 167 -5.51 -11.80 26.64
N TYR A 168 -6.44 -12.55 26.05
CA TYR A 168 -7.35 -13.44 26.75
C TYR A 168 -6.88 -14.87 26.42
N PRO A 169 -6.28 -15.61 27.36
CA PRO A 169 -6.04 -17.03 27.20
C PRO A 169 -7.39 -17.73 27.05
N GLY A 170 -7.57 -18.40 25.92
CA GLY A 170 -8.83 -19.01 25.49
C GLY A 170 -9.27 -18.61 24.08
N ASP A 171 -8.67 -17.57 23.48
CA ASP A 171 -8.96 -17.19 22.09
C ASP A 171 -8.33 -18.14 21.06
N GLU A 172 -7.33 -18.93 21.45
CA GLU A 172 -6.61 -19.86 20.57
C GLU A 172 -7.17 -21.30 20.61
N GLU A 173 -8.01 -21.66 21.59
CA GLU A 173 -8.59 -23.00 21.74
C GLU A 173 -10.09 -23.00 21.38
N LYS A 174 -10.39 -22.92 20.08
CA LYS A 174 -11.63 -23.51 19.53
C LYS A 174 -11.38 -25.00 19.27
N GLN A 175 -11.42 -25.83 20.31
CA GLN A 175 -11.76 -27.25 20.16
C GLN A 175 -12.03 -27.87 21.54
N GLN A 176 -13.20 -28.53 21.62
CA GLN A 176 -13.64 -29.48 22.65
C GLN A 176 -13.87 -28.91 24.06
N ALA A 177 -15.07 -28.34 24.26
CA ALA A 177 -15.70 -28.34 25.58
C ALA A 177 -16.55 -29.63 25.68
N GLU A 178 -16.00 -30.61 26.39
CA GLU A 178 -16.67 -31.83 26.79
C GLU A 178 -17.60 -31.54 27.99
N GLU A 179 -18.80 -32.09 27.95
CA GLU A 179 -19.82 -31.94 28.99
C GLU A 179 -19.42 -32.68 30.27
N ALA A 180 -19.47 -31.98 31.41
CA ALA A 180 -19.31 -32.57 32.75
C ALA A 180 -20.38 -32.01 33.71
N PRO A 181 -20.73 -32.74 34.79
CA PRO A 181 -22.13 -32.99 35.17
C PRO A 181 -22.74 -32.00 36.17
N LYS A 182 -24.08 -31.97 36.15
CA LYS A 182 -24.98 -31.15 36.98
C LYS A 182 -24.99 -31.55 38.45
N SER A 183 -24.58 -30.65 39.34
CA SER A 183 -25.21 -30.42 40.66
C SER A 183 -24.72 -29.09 41.27
N ALA A 184 -25.61 -28.44 42.05
CA ALA A 184 -25.58 -27.03 42.47
C ALA A 184 -25.74 -26.03 41.31
N ASP A 185 -26.45 -24.93 41.54
CA ASP A 185 -26.80 -23.92 40.51
C ASP A 185 -25.53 -23.55 39.72
N PRO A 186 -25.44 -23.84 38.40
CA PRO A 186 -24.20 -23.68 37.63
C PRO A 186 -23.61 -22.27 37.73
N LEU A 187 -24.48 -21.29 37.92
CA LEU A 187 -24.12 -19.89 38.13
C LEU A 187 -23.34 -19.67 39.44
N ASP A 188 -23.75 -20.32 40.52
CA ASP A 188 -23.13 -20.15 41.84
C ASP A 188 -21.72 -20.71 41.89
N ALA A 189 -21.49 -21.84 41.20
CA ALA A 189 -20.16 -22.44 41.10
C ALA A 189 -19.21 -21.54 40.29
N ASP A 190 -19.70 -20.91 39.23
CA ASP A 190 -18.92 -19.99 38.40
C ASP A 190 -18.63 -18.66 39.12
N LEU A 191 -19.58 -18.15 39.93
CA LEU A 191 -19.35 -17.00 40.80
C LEU A 191 -18.31 -17.31 41.88
N ALA A 192 -18.38 -18.50 42.48
CA ALA A 192 -17.40 -18.93 43.48
C ALA A 192 -15.98 -19.05 42.91
N LEU A 193 -15.82 -19.48 41.65
CA LEU A 193 -14.52 -19.51 40.95
C LEU A 193 -13.89 -18.11 40.79
N LEU A 194 -14.73 -17.07 40.69
CA LEU A 194 -14.30 -15.67 40.68
C LEU A 194 -14.14 -15.08 42.10
N GLY A 195 -14.42 -15.86 43.14
CA GLY A 195 -14.40 -15.40 44.54
C GLY A 195 -15.59 -14.51 44.90
N LEU A 196 -16.71 -14.63 44.18
CA LEU A 196 -17.93 -13.85 44.37
C LEU A 196 -19.02 -14.67 45.06
N ASN A 197 -19.86 -13.99 45.83
CA ASN A 197 -21.01 -14.59 46.50
C ASN A 197 -22.22 -14.70 45.56
N ARG A 198 -23.18 -15.54 45.95
CA ARG A 198 -24.47 -15.68 45.26
C ARG A 198 -25.18 -14.32 45.17
N GLY A 199 -25.64 -13.96 43.98
CA GLY A 199 -26.31 -12.68 43.72
C GLY A 199 -25.40 -11.51 43.36
N ALA A 200 -24.11 -11.75 43.07
CA ALA A 200 -23.22 -10.72 42.56
C ALA A 200 -23.71 -10.16 41.21
N SER A 201 -23.56 -8.86 41.03
CA SER A 201 -23.96 -8.15 39.81
C SER A 201 -22.96 -8.36 38.67
N TRP A 202 -23.40 -8.12 37.43
CA TRP A 202 -22.53 -8.22 36.25
C TRP A 202 -21.29 -7.31 36.35
N ASP A 203 -21.43 -6.12 36.93
CA ASP A 203 -20.33 -5.18 37.14
C ASP A 203 -19.28 -5.73 38.13
N GLU A 204 -19.71 -6.49 39.14
CA GLU A 204 -18.83 -7.15 40.10
C GLU A 204 -18.09 -8.32 39.46
N VAL A 205 -18.77 -9.10 38.62
CA VAL A 205 -18.18 -10.17 37.80
C VAL A 205 -17.08 -9.60 36.89
N GLN A 206 -17.35 -8.50 36.19
CA GLN A 206 -16.35 -7.82 35.36
C GLN A 206 -15.19 -7.23 36.16
N ARG A 207 -15.41 -6.80 37.40
CA ARG A 207 -14.36 -6.28 38.27
C ARG A 207 -13.45 -7.40 38.77
N ALA A 208 -14.02 -8.47 39.33
CA ALA A 208 -13.29 -9.65 39.79
C ALA A 208 -12.46 -10.27 38.66
N TYR A 209 -13.03 -10.37 37.46
CA TYR A 209 -12.32 -10.88 36.29
C TYR A 209 -11.12 -9.98 35.89
N ARG A 210 -11.30 -8.66 35.90
CA ARG A 210 -10.19 -7.71 35.61
C ARG A 210 -9.07 -7.80 36.63
N ASP A 211 -9.40 -8.06 37.89
CA ASP A 211 -8.40 -8.21 38.96
C ASP A 211 -7.68 -9.57 38.87
N ALA A 212 -8.40 -10.64 38.49
CA ALA A 212 -7.79 -11.92 38.16
C ALA A 212 -6.80 -11.80 36.98
N CYS A 213 -7.15 -11.06 35.92
CA CYS A 213 -6.23 -10.79 34.80
C CYS A 213 -4.96 -10.12 35.27
N ARG A 214 -5.06 -9.18 36.21
CA ARG A 214 -3.90 -8.45 36.74
C ARG A 214 -3.01 -9.31 37.63
N LYS A 215 -3.59 -10.30 38.30
CA LYS A 215 -2.88 -11.18 39.23
C LYS A 215 -2.17 -12.34 38.54
N TYR A 216 -2.76 -12.90 37.48
CA TYR A 216 -2.29 -14.13 36.86
C TYR A 216 -1.75 -13.96 35.42
N HIS A 217 -1.52 -12.72 34.95
CA HIS A 217 -0.97 -12.50 33.60
C HIS A 217 0.49 -13.02 33.49
N PRO A 218 0.83 -13.84 32.48
CA PRO A 218 2.17 -14.43 32.34
C PRO A 218 3.27 -13.37 32.21
N ASP A 219 2.98 -12.23 31.54
CA ASP A 219 3.92 -11.11 31.43
C ASP A 219 4.31 -10.49 32.79
N ARG A 220 3.37 -10.47 33.76
CA ARG A 220 3.68 -9.99 35.12
C ARG A 220 4.46 -11.01 35.94
N LEU A 221 4.15 -12.29 35.77
CA LEU A 221 4.81 -13.38 36.51
C LEU A 221 6.22 -13.63 35.98
N ASN A 222 6.43 -13.56 34.67
CA ASN A 222 7.75 -13.67 34.04
C ASN A 222 8.65 -12.47 34.39
N GLY A 223 8.08 -11.28 34.58
CA GLY A 223 8.81 -10.09 35.03
C GLY A 223 9.23 -10.11 36.50
N GLN A 224 8.76 -11.06 37.31
CA GLN A 224 9.02 -11.16 38.75
C GLN A 224 9.96 -12.31 39.14
N ASN A 225 10.60 -12.97 38.15
CA ASN A 225 11.51 -14.10 38.37
C ASN A 225 10.87 -15.25 39.19
N VAL A 226 9.58 -15.47 38.95
CA VAL A 226 8.77 -16.50 39.61
C VAL A 226 9.16 -17.87 39.06
N GLU A 227 9.25 -18.87 39.93
CA GLU A 227 9.56 -20.25 39.54
C GLU A 227 8.60 -20.77 38.45
N PRO A 228 9.09 -21.53 37.44
CA PRO A 228 8.28 -22.01 36.33
C PRO A 228 7.01 -22.79 36.74
N HIS A 229 7.11 -23.59 37.81
CA HIS A 229 5.98 -24.38 38.31
C HIS A 229 4.82 -23.51 38.86
N LEU A 230 5.13 -22.33 39.40
CA LEU A 230 4.11 -21.39 39.89
C LEU A 230 3.45 -20.62 38.75
N VAL A 231 4.21 -20.35 37.67
CA VAL A 231 3.67 -19.74 36.45
C VAL A 231 2.66 -20.69 35.80
N GLU A 232 2.98 -21.97 35.70
CA GLU A 232 2.05 -22.99 35.19
C GLU A 232 0.77 -23.08 36.02
N LEU A 233 0.89 -23.10 37.36
CA LEU A 233 -0.27 -23.13 38.25
C LEU A 233 -1.13 -21.87 38.12
N ALA A 234 -0.50 -20.70 38.00
CA ALA A 234 -1.21 -19.44 37.80
C ALA A 234 -1.95 -19.39 36.45
N VAL A 235 -1.32 -19.90 35.38
CA VAL A 235 -1.95 -20.04 34.06
C VAL A 235 -3.15 -20.98 34.13
N GLN A 236 -3.02 -22.12 34.82
CA GLN A 236 -4.11 -23.08 34.97
C GLN A 236 -5.29 -22.49 35.74
N ARG A 237 -5.03 -21.82 36.87
CA ARG A 237 -6.07 -21.12 37.64
C ARG A 237 -6.73 -20.01 36.83
N PHE A 238 -5.97 -19.31 36.01
CA PHE A 238 -6.53 -18.25 35.16
C PHE A 238 -7.41 -18.80 34.03
N LYS A 239 -7.09 -19.99 33.48
CA LYS A 239 -7.96 -20.70 32.53
C LYS A 239 -9.31 -21.05 33.17
N GLU A 240 -9.31 -21.57 34.39
CA GLU A 240 -10.55 -21.89 35.15
C GLU A 240 -11.42 -20.64 35.34
N VAL A 241 -10.82 -19.54 35.79
CA VAL A 241 -11.51 -18.25 36.00
C VAL A 241 -12.06 -17.67 34.68
N SER A 242 -11.32 -17.81 33.58
CA SER A 242 -11.75 -17.34 32.25
C SER A 242 -12.90 -18.17 31.68
N ALA A 243 -12.93 -19.48 31.95
CA ALA A 243 -14.05 -20.34 31.58
C ALA A 243 -15.33 -19.97 32.35
N ALA A 244 -15.22 -19.73 33.66
CA ALA A 244 -16.33 -19.27 34.49
C ALA A 244 -16.89 -17.92 34.02
N TYR A 245 -16.01 -16.93 33.76
CA TYR A 245 -16.44 -15.62 33.25
C TYR A 245 -17.21 -15.71 31.92
N ARG A 246 -16.80 -16.59 31.00
CA ARG A 246 -17.53 -16.79 29.73
C ARG A 246 -18.93 -17.34 29.96
N ARG A 247 -19.07 -18.36 30.81
CA ARG A 247 -20.38 -18.93 31.15
C ARG A 247 -21.30 -17.90 31.80
N LEU A 248 -20.76 -17.12 32.75
CA LEU A 248 -21.49 -16.04 33.39
C LEU A 248 -21.88 -14.93 32.41
N ARG A 249 -20.98 -14.56 31.49
CA ARG A 249 -21.30 -13.58 30.44
C ARG A 249 -22.47 -14.04 29.61
N ASP A 250 -22.45 -15.28 29.15
CA ASP A 250 -23.44 -15.78 28.23
C ASP A 250 -24.81 -15.98 28.93
N CYS A 251 -24.83 -16.37 30.22
CA CYS A 251 -26.06 -16.46 31.03
C CYS A 251 -26.60 -15.09 31.50
N MET A 252 -25.74 -14.19 32.00
CA MET A 252 -26.18 -12.91 32.58
C MET A 252 -26.43 -11.83 31.52
N ALA A 253 -25.76 -11.88 30.37
CA ALA A 253 -26.00 -10.93 29.27
C ALA A 253 -27.30 -11.21 28.49
N GLN A 254 -27.92 -12.38 28.66
CA GLN A 254 -29.22 -12.72 28.06
C GLN A 254 -30.42 -12.22 28.89
N HIS A 255 -30.18 -11.73 30.11
CA HIS A 255 -31.22 -11.32 31.07
C HIS A 255 -31.07 -9.87 31.58
N ALA A 256 -30.29 -9.04 30.88
CA ALA A 256 -30.16 -7.60 31.13
C ALA A 256 -31.01 -6.79 30.14
#